data_AF-A0A7V2JJY6-F1
#
_entry.id   AF-A0A7V2JJY6-F1
#
_cell.length_a   1.000
_cell.length_b   1.000
_cell.length_c   1.000
_cell.angle_alpha   90.00
_cell.angle_beta   90.00
_cell.angle_gamma   90.00
#
_symmetry.space_group_name_H-M   'P 1'
#
loop_
_entity.id
_entity.type
_entity.pdbx_description
1 polymer ?
#
loop_
_entity_poly.entity_id
_entity_poly.type
_entity_poly.pdbx_seq_one_letter_code
_entity_poly.pdbx_strand_id
1 'polypeptide(L)'
;YGYPNVLASYPFAMTTMPMWFAEGTAQYNDPSYRYDFWDSHRDMQLRTRALDGELLNLDNMEVFGKNSVGNESVYNHGFNLVKYISETYGVEALRDLTREQSRITRISFNTSCKKVLGISGYELHDNWVEHVTEFYTNATEVIRANQVVGEMIDSTGTANLYSKFSPDGKKLYFVSDRGNDYFSQRNLYVWDRAYVDNPDSVFDKDSDVDSEPELIAKRVTHGFDITRDGRWLVYSRITLQRNESNYSDLYLYDLEEEKEHRLTVSGRAWEPSFNPDNNKLVFVVNRDGTLDLATLDLPPQEEWTEMDKFQADDIVRLTDWNDGTRAYRPTFSPNGETILFAMSGDIGRDLMLMDVDGSNLRAAVAGDGDQRDGIWGPSGQIVYYASDETGIFNIYRHNLATGQTDLLTNTIGGAVSPELSPDAMTLIFSNWHSDGYKLHRLDRPIQLNKRTAKYGRDYLAALPDPVFDDTDVKILDSDYYKPMFEQVFFVPRIAWDYGTFKPGVYVFS
;
A
#
# COMPACT_ATOMS: atom_id res chain seq x y z
N TYR A 1 5.16 -52.82 16.70
CA TYR A 1 5.90 -51.91 15.80
C TYR A 1 4.89 -50.96 15.19
N GLY A 2 4.97 -49.65 15.27
CA GLY A 2 6.02 -48.81 15.82
C GLY A 2 5.62 -47.35 15.68
N TYR A 3 5.56 -46.66 16.80
CA TYR A 3 5.90 -45.24 16.93
C TYR A 3 6.76 -45.13 18.19
N PRO A 4 7.84 -44.34 18.19
CA PRO A 4 8.66 -44.14 19.39
C PRO A 4 7.79 -43.57 20.51
N ASN A 5 7.90 -44.12 21.73
CA ASN A 5 7.13 -43.65 22.89
C ASN A 5 7.52 -42.22 23.30
N VAL A 6 8.69 -41.74 22.85
CA VAL A 6 9.17 -40.36 22.98
C VAL A 6 9.98 -40.01 21.74
N LEU A 7 9.58 -38.96 21.02
CA LEU A 7 10.38 -38.34 19.97
C LEU A 7 10.88 -37.01 20.52
N ALA A 8 12.20 -36.87 20.69
CA ALA A 8 12.83 -35.59 20.97
C ALA A 8 13.55 -35.12 19.71
N SER A 9 13.08 -34.03 19.11
CA SER A 9 13.74 -33.34 18.01
C SER A 9 14.17 -31.97 18.52
N TYR A 10 15.47 -31.69 18.48
CA TYR A 10 16.01 -30.35 18.73
C TYR A 10 16.44 -29.76 17.40
N PRO A 11 15.65 -28.83 16.81
CA PRO A 11 16.11 -28.09 15.65
C PRO A 11 17.28 -27.21 16.10
N PHE A 12 18.46 -27.40 15.50
CA PHE A 12 19.50 -26.38 15.54
C PHE A 12 19.11 -25.33 14.51
N ALA A 13 18.70 -24.15 14.98
CA ALA A 13 18.40 -23.03 14.10
C ALA A 13 19.69 -22.65 13.33
N MET A 14 19.70 -22.92 12.03
CA MET A 14 20.81 -22.56 11.14
C MET A 14 20.84 -21.05 10.87
N THR A 15 19.71 -20.37 11.08
CA THR A 15 19.58 -18.91 10.99
C THR A 15 19.06 -18.39 12.32
N THR A 16 19.88 -17.60 13.00
CA THR A 16 19.57 -16.95 14.30
C THR A 16 19.48 -15.42 14.14
N MET A 17 19.46 -14.94 12.89
CA MET A 17 19.24 -13.55 12.54
C MET A 17 17.75 -13.23 12.60
N PRO A 18 17.31 -12.25 13.42
CA PRO A 18 15.90 -11.91 13.52
C PRO A 18 15.44 -11.14 12.28
N MET A 19 14.19 -11.38 11.85
CA MET A 19 13.67 -10.79 10.61
C MET A 19 13.72 -9.26 10.63
N TRP A 20 13.33 -8.61 11.72
CA TRP A 20 13.40 -7.14 11.80
C TRP A 20 14.80 -6.57 11.54
N PHE A 21 15.87 -7.26 11.95
CA PHE A 21 17.23 -6.77 11.73
C PHE A 21 17.66 -7.06 10.30
N ALA A 22 17.35 -8.24 9.78
CA ALA A 22 17.63 -8.58 8.39
C ALA A 22 16.93 -7.63 7.41
N GLU A 23 15.62 -7.44 7.56
CA GLU A 23 14.82 -6.56 6.70
C GLU A 23 15.13 -5.08 6.95
N GLY A 24 15.31 -4.69 8.22
CA GLY A 24 15.64 -3.32 8.57
C GLY A 24 17.00 -2.89 8.02
N THR A 25 18.00 -3.78 8.03
CA THR A 25 19.30 -3.51 7.41
C THR A 25 19.27 -3.56 5.89
N ALA A 26 18.38 -4.36 5.29
CA ALA A 26 18.17 -4.36 3.84
C ALA A 26 17.55 -3.05 3.34
N GLN A 27 16.74 -2.37 4.15
CA GLN A 27 16.17 -1.06 3.85
C GLN A 27 17.07 0.11 4.27
N TYR A 28 17.95 -0.12 5.25
CA TYR A 28 18.91 0.88 5.72
C TYR A 28 20.03 1.08 4.71
N ASN A 29 19.91 2.13 3.91
CA ASN A 29 20.94 2.56 2.98
C ASN A 29 22.03 3.39 3.66
N ASP A 30 23.20 3.49 3.00
CA ASP A 30 24.18 4.52 3.35
C ASP A 30 23.51 5.91 3.24
N PRO A 31 23.75 6.83 4.19
CA PRO A 31 23.19 8.17 4.16
C PRO A 31 23.49 8.98 2.87
N SER A 32 24.45 8.58 2.05
CA SER A 32 24.71 9.20 0.74
C SER A 32 23.74 8.77 -0.36
N TYR A 33 22.90 7.75 -0.14
CA TYR A 33 21.93 7.25 -1.12
C TYR A 33 20.50 7.67 -0.79
N ARG A 34 19.66 7.75 -1.83
CA ARG A 34 18.23 8.07 -1.71
C ARG A 34 17.28 7.03 -2.33
N TYR A 35 17.69 5.76 -2.41
CA TYR A 35 16.89 4.70 -3.06
C TYR A 35 15.73 4.17 -2.21
N ASP A 36 15.95 3.98 -0.91
CA ASP A 36 14.90 3.67 0.09
C ASP A 36 15.14 4.56 1.31
N PHE A 37 14.10 5.26 1.73
CA PHE A 37 14.16 6.25 2.80
C PHE A 37 12.89 6.23 3.65
N TRP A 38 12.96 6.94 4.79
CA TRP A 38 11.81 7.02 5.70
C TRP A 38 10.81 8.06 5.21
N ASP A 39 9.81 7.60 4.45
CA ASP A 39 8.75 8.45 3.88
C ASP A 39 7.52 8.59 4.80
N SER A 40 6.55 9.40 4.36
CA SER A 40 5.30 9.65 5.07
C SER A 40 4.39 8.42 5.20
N HIS A 41 4.53 7.44 4.30
CA HIS A 41 3.72 6.22 4.29
C HIS A 41 4.23 5.20 5.32
N ARG A 42 5.54 5.00 5.41
CA ARG A 42 6.18 4.20 6.48
C ARG A 42 5.97 4.85 7.84
N ASP A 43 6.11 6.17 7.90
CA ASP A 43 5.87 6.96 9.10
C ASP A 43 4.44 6.78 9.60
N MET A 44 3.44 6.82 8.71
CA MET A 44 2.04 6.57 9.02
C MET A 44 1.83 5.26 9.78
N GLN A 45 2.43 4.16 9.32
CA GLN A 45 2.22 2.84 9.94
C GLN A 45 2.83 2.75 11.34
N LEU A 46 4.05 3.28 11.51
CA LEU A 46 4.73 3.25 12.80
C LEU A 46 4.08 4.24 13.79
N ARG A 47 3.69 5.42 13.30
CA ARG A 47 3.08 6.49 14.09
C ARG A 47 1.74 6.07 14.70
N THR A 48 0.83 5.49 13.92
CA THR A 48 -0.47 5.06 14.47
C THR A 48 -0.28 3.97 15.50
N ARG A 49 0.53 2.94 15.20
CA ARG A 49 0.83 1.88 16.18
C ARG A 49 1.48 2.39 17.46
N ALA A 50 2.40 3.36 17.37
CA ALA A 50 3.00 3.97 18.56
C ALA A 50 1.97 4.70 19.42
N LEU A 51 1.09 5.49 18.80
CA LEU A 51 0.07 6.25 19.51
C LEU A 51 -1.07 5.39 20.06
N ASP A 52 -1.37 4.27 19.40
CA ASP A 52 -2.42 3.33 19.81
C ASP A 52 -1.90 2.25 20.80
N GLY A 53 -0.59 2.23 21.07
CA GLY A 53 0.03 1.23 21.95
C GLY A 53 0.14 -0.17 21.33
N GLU A 54 0.18 -0.24 19.99
CA GLU A 54 0.17 -1.47 19.19
C GLU A 54 1.49 -1.74 18.45
N LEU A 55 2.60 -1.17 18.94
CA LEU A 55 3.93 -1.52 18.46
C LEU A 55 4.19 -3.01 18.71
N LEU A 56 4.81 -3.67 17.72
CA LEU A 56 5.19 -5.07 17.87
C LEU A 56 6.22 -5.19 19.00
N ASN A 57 6.01 -6.15 19.91
CA ASN A 57 7.07 -6.58 20.82
C ASN A 57 8.21 -7.27 20.04
N LEU A 58 9.38 -7.40 20.69
CA LEU A 58 10.56 -7.94 20.03
C LEU A 58 10.31 -9.34 19.42
N ASP A 59 9.65 -10.24 20.16
CA ASP A 59 9.39 -11.61 19.69
C ASP A 59 8.51 -11.62 18.42
N ASN A 60 7.50 -10.75 18.35
CA ASN A 60 6.67 -10.59 17.17
C ASN A 60 7.42 -9.94 16.01
N MET A 61 8.47 -9.15 16.26
CA MET A 61 9.34 -8.61 15.23
C MET A 61 10.31 -9.66 14.65
N GLU A 62 10.52 -10.80 15.33
CA GLU A 62 11.43 -11.84 14.85
C GLU A 62 10.83 -12.73 13.76
N VAL A 63 9.50 -12.72 13.55
CA VAL A 63 8.81 -13.66 12.66
C VAL A 63 7.82 -13.00 11.70
N PHE A 64 7.77 -13.53 10.48
CA PHE A 64 6.65 -13.35 9.55
C PHE A 64 5.57 -14.40 9.80
N GLY A 65 4.32 -14.07 9.47
CA GLY A 65 3.17 -14.96 9.72
C GLY A 65 1.92 -14.23 10.18
N LYS A 66 1.85 -12.92 9.90
CA LYS A 66 0.72 -12.05 10.18
C LYS A 66 -0.03 -11.74 8.87
N ASN A 67 -1.10 -10.95 8.96
CA ASN A 67 -1.76 -10.36 7.78
C ASN A 67 -0.84 -9.35 7.06
N SER A 68 -1.29 -8.77 5.94
CA SER A 68 -0.50 -7.79 5.17
C SER A 68 0.07 -6.66 6.04
N VAL A 69 -0.74 -6.03 6.88
CA VAL A 69 -0.31 -4.92 7.76
C VAL A 69 0.69 -5.39 8.80
N GLY A 70 0.48 -6.56 9.40
CA GLY A 70 1.37 -7.11 10.41
C GLY A 70 2.73 -7.53 9.85
N ASN A 71 2.78 -8.08 8.63
CA ASN A 71 4.06 -8.40 7.99
C ASN A 71 4.79 -7.13 7.59
N GLU A 72 4.10 -6.15 6.99
CA GLU A 72 4.66 -4.83 6.65
C GLU A 72 5.19 -4.08 7.90
N SER A 73 4.54 -4.28 9.05
CA SER A 73 5.01 -3.73 10.32
C SER A 73 6.38 -4.26 10.74
N VAL A 74 6.73 -5.51 10.41
CA VAL A 74 8.08 -6.06 10.70
C VAL A 74 9.15 -5.30 9.93
N TYR A 75 8.90 -4.97 8.65
CA TYR A 75 9.80 -4.15 7.84
C TYR A 75 9.94 -2.75 8.43
N ASN A 76 8.81 -2.04 8.65
CA ASN A 76 8.85 -0.64 9.09
C ASN A 76 9.38 -0.48 10.52
N HIS A 77 9.06 -1.38 11.45
CA HIS A 77 9.64 -1.37 12.80
C HIS A 77 11.13 -1.73 12.74
N GLY A 78 11.50 -2.74 11.94
CA GLY A 78 12.88 -3.16 11.75
C GLY A 78 13.76 -2.04 11.20
N PHE A 79 13.30 -1.36 10.14
CA PHE A 79 14.01 -0.24 9.55
C PHE A 79 14.17 0.91 10.54
N ASN A 80 13.11 1.29 11.25
CA ASN A 80 13.19 2.36 12.24
C ASN A 80 14.10 2.00 13.43
N LEU A 81 14.04 0.75 13.91
CA LEU A 81 14.91 0.27 14.98
C LEU A 81 16.38 0.23 14.54
N VAL A 82 16.66 -0.18 13.30
CA VAL A 82 18.01 -0.13 12.72
C VAL A 82 18.53 1.32 12.62
N LYS A 83 17.67 2.26 12.21
CA LYS A 83 18.00 3.70 12.26
C LYS A 83 18.33 4.15 13.68
N TYR A 84 17.49 3.79 14.66
CA TYR A 84 17.73 4.10 16.06
C TYR A 84 19.06 3.52 16.59
N ILE A 85 19.39 2.28 16.22
CA ILE A 85 20.70 1.67 16.57
C ILE A 85 21.84 2.49 15.96
N SER A 86 21.74 2.84 14.68
CA SER A 86 22.77 3.61 13.99
C SER A 86 22.96 5.00 14.60
N GLU A 87 21.87 5.69 14.94
CA GLU A 87 21.88 7.03 15.55
C GLU A 87 22.40 7.00 17.00
N THR A 88 22.10 5.94 17.76
CA THR A 88 22.45 5.83 19.19
C THR A 88 23.83 5.23 19.43
N TYR A 89 24.21 4.22 18.64
CA TYR A 89 25.44 3.43 18.82
C TYR A 89 26.44 3.58 17.68
N GLY A 90 26.10 4.33 16.63
CA GLY A 90 26.89 4.51 15.42
C GLY A 90 26.60 3.45 14.36
N VAL A 91 26.74 3.82 13.08
CA VAL A 91 26.49 2.93 11.93
C VAL A 91 27.31 1.63 11.98
N GLU A 92 28.51 1.70 12.57
CA GLU A 92 29.40 0.55 12.73
C GLU A 92 28.83 -0.54 13.65
N ALA A 93 27.87 -0.19 14.53
CA ALA A 93 27.18 -1.15 15.36
C ALA A 93 26.41 -2.19 14.53
N LEU A 94 25.87 -1.82 13.36
CA LEU A 94 25.15 -2.75 12.47
C LEU A 94 26.10 -3.83 11.90
N ARG A 95 27.29 -3.40 11.47
CA ARG A 95 28.36 -4.29 11.03
C ARG A 95 28.83 -5.19 12.17
N ASP A 96 29.05 -4.62 13.35
CA ASP A 96 29.60 -5.34 14.50
C ASP A 96 28.58 -6.34 15.08
N LEU A 97 27.28 -6.01 15.08
CA LEU A 97 26.19 -6.95 15.38
C LEU A 97 26.19 -8.13 14.41
N THR A 98 26.30 -7.87 13.10
CA THR A 98 26.32 -8.90 12.07
C THR A 98 27.53 -9.83 12.23
N ARG A 99 28.72 -9.26 12.45
CA ARG A 99 29.97 -10.03 12.70
C ARG A 99 29.93 -10.82 14.00
N GLU A 100 29.34 -10.25 15.04
CA GLU A 100 29.20 -10.95 16.30
C GLU A 100 28.22 -12.11 16.14
N GLN A 101 27.11 -11.91 15.44
CA GLN A 101 26.08 -12.92 15.17
C GLN A 101 26.59 -14.08 14.32
N SER A 102 27.53 -13.85 13.40
CA SER A 102 28.05 -14.88 12.51
C SER A 102 28.93 -15.94 13.20
N ARG A 103 29.22 -15.79 14.50
CA ARG A 103 30.02 -16.77 15.25
C ARG A 103 29.23 -18.05 15.48
N ILE A 104 29.87 -19.21 15.26
CA ILE A 104 29.25 -20.54 15.44
C ILE A 104 28.66 -20.79 16.84
N THR A 105 29.15 -20.09 17.86
CA THR A 105 28.66 -20.19 19.25
C THR A 105 27.41 -19.34 19.51
N ARG A 106 26.91 -18.59 18.52
CA ARG A 106 25.77 -17.68 18.69
C ARG A 106 24.46 -18.37 18.36
N ILE A 107 23.67 -18.54 19.42
CA ILE A 107 22.35 -19.17 19.37
C ILE A 107 21.21 -18.16 19.55
N SER A 108 21.53 -16.89 19.87
CA SER A 108 20.53 -15.84 20.11
C SER A 108 21.11 -14.46 19.81
N PHE A 109 20.33 -13.67 19.08
CA PHE A 109 20.66 -12.28 18.74
C PHE A 109 20.78 -11.38 19.98
N ASN A 110 19.97 -11.65 21.02
CA ASN A 110 20.06 -10.95 22.31
C ASN A 110 21.49 -10.96 22.90
N THR A 111 22.22 -12.06 22.70
CA THR A 111 23.61 -12.13 23.21
C THR A 111 24.57 -11.28 22.38
N SER A 112 24.29 -11.11 21.10
CA SER A 112 25.04 -10.20 20.22
C SER A 112 24.79 -8.75 20.62
N CYS A 113 23.54 -8.37 20.89
CA CYS A 113 23.22 -7.04 21.46
C CYS A 113 24.00 -6.77 22.74
N LYS A 114 23.98 -7.70 23.72
CA LYS A 114 24.70 -7.52 24.99
C LYS A 114 26.21 -7.32 24.80
N LYS A 115 26.79 -7.95 23.78
CA LYS A 115 28.23 -7.88 23.51
C LYS A 115 28.64 -6.64 22.73
N VAL A 116 27.82 -6.18 21.80
CA VAL A 116 28.13 -5.05 20.92
C VAL A 116 27.60 -3.74 21.49
N LEU A 117 26.35 -3.72 21.93
CA LEU A 117 25.65 -2.53 22.41
C LEU A 117 25.71 -2.35 23.93
N GLY A 118 26.11 -3.40 24.66
CA GLY A 118 26.16 -3.39 26.14
C GLY A 118 24.81 -3.62 26.83
N ILE A 119 23.71 -3.74 26.07
CA ILE A 119 22.35 -3.99 26.57
C ILE A 119 21.72 -5.20 25.87
N SER A 120 20.70 -5.79 26.49
CA SER A 120 19.92 -6.85 25.87
C SER A 120 19.10 -6.36 24.66
N GLY A 121 18.71 -7.28 23.78
CA GLY A 121 17.78 -6.99 22.69
C GLY A 121 16.42 -6.51 23.19
N TYR A 122 15.96 -7.02 24.33
CA TYR A 122 14.71 -6.55 24.98
C TYR A 122 14.86 -5.13 25.51
N GLU A 123 15.94 -4.82 26.24
CA GLU A 123 16.22 -3.43 26.68
C GLU A 123 16.38 -2.47 25.50
N LEU A 124 17.00 -2.91 24.41
CA LEU A 124 17.11 -2.12 23.18
C LEU A 124 15.72 -1.81 22.60
N HIS A 125 14.85 -2.82 22.54
CA HIS A 125 13.47 -2.67 22.05
C HIS A 125 12.65 -1.74 22.96
N ASP A 126 12.71 -1.93 24.28
CA ASP A 126 11.99 -1.09 25.25
C ASP A 126 12.42 0.39 25.13
N ASN A 127 13.73 0.65 25.04
CA ASN A 127 14.26 2.01 24.86
C ASN A 127 13.81 2.63 23.53
N TRP A 128 13.77 1.83 22.46
CA TRP A 128 13.28 2.28 21.15
C TRP A 128 11.78 2.59 21.20
N VAL A 129 10.96 1.73 21.84
CA VAL A 129 9.52 1.95 22.03
C VAL A 129 9.25 3.26 22.77
N GLU A 130 9.97 3.50 23.87
CA GLU A 130 9.86 4.76 24.62
C GLU A 130 10.21 5.96 23.73
N HIS A 131 11.34 5.89 23.02
CA HIS A 131 11.80 6.94 22.13
C HIS A 131 10.78 7.28 21.02
N VAL A 132 10.28 6.27 20.30
CA VAL A 132 9.33 6.51 19.19
C VAL A 132 7.98 7.00 19.70
N THR A 133 7.52 6.48 20.84
CA THR A 133 6.24 6.88 21.42
C THR A 133 6.29 8.33 21.89
N GLU A 134 7.37 8.74 22.57
CA GLU A 134 7.58 10.14 22.96
C GLU A 134 7.66 11.05 21.73
N PHE A 135 8.45 10.66 20.71
CA PHE A 135 8.58 11.42 19.47
C PHE A 135 7.22 11.66 18.80
N TYR A 136 6.44 10.60 18.55
CA TYR A 136 5.15 10.74 17.87
C TYR A 136 4.12 11.46 18.72
N THR A 137 4.14 11.27 20.04
CA THR A 137 3.28 12.00 20.97
C THR A 137 3.51 13.50 20.87
N ASN A 138 4.76 13.95 20.85
CA ASN A 138 5.09 15.37 20.75
C ASN A 138 4.85 15.90 19.32
N ALA A 139 5.32 15.18 18.30
CA ALA A 139 5.25 15.62 16.90
C ALA A 139 3.82 15.76 16.35
N THR A 140 2.84 15.08 16.96
CA THR A 140 1.43 15.14 16.54
C THR A 140 0.52 15.89 17.52
N GLU A 141 1.04 16.58 18.54
CA GLU A 141 0.23 17.28 19.55
C GLU A 141 -0.78 18.26 18.92
N VAL A 142 -0.32 19.13 18.03
CA VAL A 142 -1.18 20.12 17.34
C VAL A 142 -2.24 19.43 16.48
N ILE A 143 -1.88 18.33 15.81
CA ILE A 143 -2.78 17.58 14.93
C ILE A 143 -3.88 16.91 15.76
N ARG A 144 -3.52 16.20 16.83
CA ARG A 144 -4.47 15.55 17.75
C ARG A 144 -5.47 16.54 18.35
N ALA A 145 -5.02 17.77 18.64
CA ALA A 145 -5.89 18.83 19.17
C ALA A 145 -6.86 19.42 18.13
N ASN A 146 -6.67 19.16 16.83
CA ASN A 146 -7.42 19.79 15.73
C ASN A 146 -7.90 18.78 14.67
N GLN A 147 -8.15 17.52 15.06
CA GLN A 147 -8.53 16.48 14.12
C GLN A 147 -9.86 16.75 13.42
N VAL A 148 -9.89 16.45 12.13
CA VAL A 148 -11.08 16.41 11.28
C VAL A 148 -10.98 15.11 10.50
N VAL A 149 -11.50 14.03 11.10
CA VAL A 149 -11.37 12.65 10.61
C VAL A 149 -12.70 12.06 10.10
N GLY A 150 -13.81 12.80 10.22
CA GLY A 150 -15.13 12.27 9.88
C GLY A 150 -15.59 11.11 10.78
N GLU A 151 -16.71 10.50 10.42
CA GLU A 151 -17.29 9.33 11.08
C GLU A 151 -16.85 8.05 10.36
N MET A 152 -16.43 7.01 11.11
CA MET A 152 -16.10 5.71 10.51
C MET A 152 -17.38 4.99 10.09
N ILE A 153 -17.43 4.47 8.86
CA ILE A 153 -18.57 3.70 8.33
C ILE A 153 -18.33 2.21 8.54
N ASP A 154 -17.09 1.76 8.32
CA ASP A 154 -16.76 0.35 8.20
C ASP A 154 -15.37 0.06 8.77
N SER A 155 -15.33 -0.70 9.86
CA SER A 155 -14.09 -1.05 10.55
C SER A 155 -13.51 -2.39 10.07
N THR A 156 -14.22 -3.15 9.23
CA THR A 156 -13.83 -4.51 8.89
C THR A 156 -12.91 -4.58 7.67
N GLY A 157 -11.89 -5.44 7.71
CA GLY A 157 -10.86 -5.53 6.68
C GLY A 157 -9.70 -4.56 6.94
N THR A 158 -8.56 -4.82 6.30
CA THR A 158 -7.35 -4.00 6.43
C THR A 158 -7.13 -3.08 5.23
N ALA A 159 -7.84 -3.29 4.12
CA ALA A 159 -7.73 -2.49 2.91
C ALA A 159 -9.10 -2.11 2.34
N ASN A 160 -9.78 -1.15 2.96
CA ASN A 160 -10.99 -0.56 2.39
C ASN A 160 -10.65 0.68 1.56
N LEU A 161 -10.68 0.56 0.23
CA LEU A 161 -10.14 1.54 -0.71
C LEU A 161 -11.07 1.77 -1.90
N TYR A 162 -10.82 2.86 -2.62
CA TYR A 162 -11.36 3.14 -3.94
C TYR A 162 -12.90 3.14 -3.97
N SER A 163 -13.53 3.81 -3.01
CA SER A 163 -14.99 3.90 -2.99
C SER A 163 -15.54 4.67 -4.20
N LYS A 164 -16.76 4.34 -4.62
CA LYS A 164 -17.49 5.07 -5.68
C LYS A 164 -18.99 5.06 -5.43
N PHE A 165 -19.65 6.21 -5.50
CA PHE A 165 -21.12 6.27 -5.44
C PHE A 165 -21.75 5.77 -6.75
N SER A 166 -22.91 5.14 -6.65
CA SER A 166 -23.79 5.00 -7.81
C SER A 166 -24.18 6.38 -8.36
N PRO A 167 -24.45 6.52 -9.67
CA PRO A 167 -24.83 7.81 -10.25
C PRO A 167 -26.07 8.46 -9.60
N ASP A 168 -26.99 7.63 -9.09
CA ASP A 168 -28.19 8.08 -8.36
C ASP A 168 -27.94 8.38 -6.86
N GLY A 169 -26.72 8.14 -6.38
CA GLY A 169 -26.27 8.39 -5.01
C GLY A 169 -26.80 7.40 -3.96
N LYS A 170 -27.53 6.35 -4.36
CA LYS A 170 -28.17 5.41 -3.42
C LYS A 170 -27.29 4.27 -2.95
N LYS A 171 -26.17 4.01 -3.62
CA LYS A 171 -25.22 2.94 -3.27
C LYS A 171 -23.79 3.47 -3.19
N LEU A 172 -22.99 2.88 -2.32
CA LEU A 172 -21.56 3.13 -2.19
C LEU A 172 -20.80 1.82 -2.43
N TYR A 173 -20.14 1.73 -3.57
CA TYR A 173 -19.27 0.61 -3.91
C TYR A 173 -17.87 0.85 -3.34
N PHE A 174 -17.15 -0.21 -2.98
CA PHE A 174 -15.77 -0.10 -2.48
C PHE A 174 -15.03 -1.42 -2.58
N VAL A 175 -13.71 -1.35 -2.63
CA VAL A 175 -12.85 -2.53 -2.65
C VAL A 175 -12.37 -2.84 -1.23
N SER A 176 -12.54 -4.08 -0.78
CA SER A 176 -12.14 -4.54 0.55
C SER A 176 -11.49 -5.91 0.53
N ASP A 177 -10.51 -6.13 1.41
CA ASP A 177 -9.95 -7.45 1.69
C ASP A 177 -10.71 -8.19 2.80
N ARG A 178 -11.87 -7.69 3.26
CA ARG A 178 -12.72 -8.33 4.27
C ARG A 178 -12.78 -9.85 4.07
N GLY A 179 -12.51 -10.58 5.15
CA GLY A 179 -12.49 -12.04 5.17
C GLY A 179 -11.22 -12.67 4.56
N ASN A 180 -10.20 -11.88 4.21
CA ASN A 180 -8.90 -12.32 3.71
C ASN A 180 -7.76 -11.63 4.48
N ASP A 181 -6.59 -12.27 4.51
CA ASP A 181 -5.44 -11.79 5.30
C ASP A 181 -4.52 -10.84 4.54
N TYR A 182 -4.68 -10.73 3.21
CA TYR A 182 -3.72 -10.03 2.37
C TYR A 182 -4.37 -8.95 1.52
N PHE A 183 -3.71 -7.79 1.41
CA PHE A 183 -4.09 -6.69 0.52
C PHE A 183 -4.20 -7.16 -0.94
N SER A 184 -3.51 -8.21 -1.37
CA SER A 184 -3.67 -8.75 -2.73
C SER A 184 -4.99 -9.50 -2.94
N GLN A 185 -5.70 -9.87 -1.87
CA GLN A 185 -6.90 -10.68 -1.86
C GLN A 185 -8.15 -9.83 -1.57
N ARG A 186 -8.41 -8.88 -2.48
CA ARG A 186 -9.54 -7.95 -2.36
C ARG A 186 -10.73 -8.36 -3.23
N ASN A 187 -11.92 -7.94 -2.82
CA ASN A 187 -13.18 -8.09 -3.51
C ASN A 187 -13.91 -6.74 -3.57
N LEU A 188 -14.88 -6.61 -4.47
CA LEU A 188 -15.74 -5.45 -4.62
C LEU A 188 -17.04 -5.67 -3.83
N TYR A 189 -17.38 -4.71 -2.97
CA TYR A 189 -18.55 -4.71 -2.11
C TYR A 189 -19.41 -3.47 -2.35
N VAL A 190 -20.65 -3.49 -1.85
CA VAL A 190 -21.55 -2.34 -1.89
C VAL A 190 -22.32 -2.17 -0.58
N TRP A 191 -22.49 -0.91 -0.18
CA TRP A 191 -23.39 -0.46 0.89
C TRP A 191 -24.57 0.30 0.31
N ASP A 192 -25.75 0.17 0.94
CA ASP A 192 -26.84 1.13 0.74
C ASP A 192 -26.51 2.48 1.38
N ARG A 193 -26.86 3.58 0.71
CA ARG A 193 -26.61 4.94 1.18
C ARG A 193 -27.24 5.20 2.55
N ALA A 194 -28.40 4.61 2.83
CA ALA A 194 -29.06 4.72 4.12
C ALA A 194 -28.20 4.19 5.28
N TYR A 195 -27.39 3.14 5.03
CA TYR A 195 -26.43 2.63 5.99
C TYR A 195 -25.27 3.62 6.16
N VAL A 196 -24.70 4.07 5.03
CA VAL A 196 -23.56 5.00 5.00
C VAL A 196 -23.88 6.32 5.71
N ASP A 197 -25.11 6.81 5.60
CA ASP A 197 -25.56 8.09 6.19
C ASP A 197 -25.96 7.99 7.66
N ASN A 198 -26.10 6.77 8.20
CA ASN A 198 -26.49 6.61 9.59
C ASN A 198 -25.27 6.83 10.51
N PRO A 199 -25.24 7.87 11.36
CA PRO A 199 -24.11 8.12 12.25
C PRO A 199 -23.95 7.04 13.33
N ASP A 200 -25.00 6.27 13.62
CA ASP A 200 -24.96 5.15 14.56
C ASP A 200 -24.50 3.83 13.90
N SER A 201 -24.33 3.81 12.58
CA SER A 201 -23.88 2.64 11.81
C SER A 201 -22.36 2.61 11.70
N VAL A 202 -21.71 2.03 12.70
CA VAL A 202 -20.32 1.55 12.56
C VAL A 202 -20.38 0.03 12.38
N PHE A 203 -20.11 -0.47 11.18
CA PHE A 203 -20.04 -1.92 11.00
C PHE A 203 -18.81 -2.46 11.72
N ASP A 204 -19.03 -3.21 12.78
CA ASP A 204 -18.04 -4.08 13.41
C ASP A 204 -18.51 -5.52 13.25
N LYS A 205 -17.67 -6.38 12.65
CA LYS A 205 -17.93 -7.81 12.46
C LYS A 205 -18.25 -8.57 13.76
N ASP A 206 -17.84 -8.01 14.91
CA ASP A 206 -18.06 -8.58 16.24
C ASP A 206 -19.26 -7.94 16.96
N SER A 207 -19.96 -6.99 16.31
CA SER A 207 -21.20 -6.38 16.80
C SER A 207 -22.44 -7.12 16.31
N ASP A 208 -23.51 -7.12 17.12
CA ASP A 208 -24.83 -7.72 16.79
C ASP A 208 -25.60 -6.95 15.68
N VAL A 209 -24.90 -6.26 14.77
CA VAL A 209 -25.50 -5.44 13.72
C VAL A 209 -25.85 -6.31 12.51
N ASP A 210 -27.16 -6.43 12.24
CA ASP A 210 -27.78 -7.26 11.18
C ASP A 210 -27.53 -6.80 9.73
N SER A 211 -26.53 -5.96 9.45
CA SER A 211 -26.30 -5.41 8.10
C SER A 211 -24.84 -5.56 7.71
N GLU A 212 -24.59 -6.38 6.69
CA GLU A 212 -23.29 -6.55 6.03
C GLU A 212 -23.35 -5.96 4.61
N PRO A 213 -22.23 -5.47 4.05
CA PRO A 213 -22.20 -5.02 2.68
C PRO A 213 -22.27 -6.21 1.72
N GLU A 214 -22.98 -6.03 0.62
CA GLU A 214 -23.18 -7.07 -0.38
C GLU A 214 -21.90 -7.27 -1.22
N LEU A 215 -21.52 -8.52 -1.48
CA LEU A 215 -20.40 -8.88 -2.34
C LEU A 215 -20.82 -8.82 -3.81
N ILE A 216 -20.17 -7.97 -4.61
CA ILE A 216 -20.42 -7.84 -6.06
C ILE A 216 -19.50 -8.74 -6.88
N ALA A 217 -18.19 -8.67 -6.63
CA ALA A 217 -17.20 -9.38 -7.45
C ALA A 217 -15.96 -9.78 -6.65
N LYS A 218 -15.44 -10.98 -6.91
CA LYS A 218 -14.23 -11.48 -6.24
C LYS A 218 -12.95 -11.09 -6.99
N ARG A 219 -11.82 -11.05 -6.28
CA ARG A 219 -10.47 -10.82 -6.83
C ARG A 219 -10.35 -9.49 -7.60
N VAL A 220 -11.01 -8.45 -7.11
CA VAL A 220 -10.92 -7.09 -7.63
C VAL A 220 -9.82 -6.38 -6.85
N THR A 221 -8.66 -6.17 -7.49
CA THR A 221 -7.44 -5.75 -6.77
C THR A 221 -7.05 -4.30 -7.00
N HIS A 222 -7.73 -3.56 -7.88
CA HIS A 222 -7.44 -2.14 -8.11
C HIS A 222 -8.73 -1.34 -8.22
N GLY A 223 -8.62 -0.08 -8.62
CA GLY A 223 -9.77 0.78 -8.92
C GLY A 223 -10.75 0.14 -9.90
N PHE A 224 -12.02 0.54 -9.76
CA PHE A 224 -13.13 0.21 -10.64
C PHE A 224 -13.85 1.51 -11.02
N ASP A 225 -14.75 1.41 -11.98
CA ASP A 225 -15.64 2.49 -12.36
C ASP A 225 -17.06 1.97 -12.66
N ILE A 226 -18.05 2.86 -12.62
CA ILE A 226 -19.44 2.60 -12.93
C ILE A 226 -19.90 3.53 -14.05
N THR A 227 -20.67 2.98 -14.98
CA THR A 227 -21.34 3.73 -16.05
C THR A 227 -22.32 4.77 -15.51
N ARG A 228 -22.56 5.84 -16.29
CA ARG A 228 -23.46 6.94 -15.88
C ARG A 228 -24.93 6.54 -15.66
N ASP A 229 -25.41 5.51 -16.34
CA ASP A 229 -26.74 4.95 -16.13
C ASP A 229 -26.81 4.04 -14.90
N GLY A 230 -25.65 3.68 -14.32
CA GLY A 230 -25.55 2.85 -13.13
C GLY A 230 -25.73 1.36 -13.38
N ARG A 231 -25.76 0.91 -14.65
CA ARG A 231 -26.00 -0.49 -14.99
C ARG A 231 -24.74 -1.34 -14.95
N TRP A 232 -23.63 -0.81 -15.44
CA TRP A 232 -22.39 -1.57 -15.62
C TRP A 232 -21.26 -1.07 -14.75
N LEU A 233 -20.51 -2.01 -14.18
CA LEU A 233 -19.21 -1.78 -13.55
C LEU A 233 -18.09 -2.26 -14.47
N VAL A 234 -16.94 -1.57 -14.43
CA VAL A 234 -15.68 -2.05 -15.02
C VAL A 234 -14.62 -2.13 -13.94
N TYR A 235 -13.87 -3.23 -13.90
CA TYR A 235 -12.79 -3.41 -12.93
C TYR A 235 -11.69 -4.31 -13.47
N SER A 236 -10.55 -4.29 -12.79
CA SER A 236 -9.42 -5.18 -13.09
C SER A 236 -9.35 -6.38 -12.15
N ARG A 237 -8.97 -7.53 -12.69
CA ARG A 237 -8.83 -8.79 -11.93
C ARG A 237 -7.55 -9.53 -12.33
N ILE A 238 -6.83 -10.02 -11.31
CA ILE A 238 -5.70 -10.94 -11.50
C ILE A 238 -6.21 -12.30 -12.00
N THR A 239 -5.85 -12.62 -13.25
CA THR A 239 -6.09 -13.89 -13.93
C THR A 239 -4.82 -14.74 -13.92
N LEU A 240 -4.92 -15.96 -13.37
CA LEU A 240 -3.82 -16.91 -13.36
C LEU A 240 -3.67 -17.52 -14.77
N GLN A 241 -2.49 -17.39 -15.36
CA GLN A 241 -2.14 -18.10 -16.58
C GLN A 241 -1.34 -19.36 -16.27
N ARG A 242 -1.28 -20.30 -17.23
CA ARG A 242 -0.54 -21.58 -17.13
C ARG A 242 0.95 -21.41 -16.81
N ASN A 243 1.50 -20.22 -17.04
CA ASN A 243 2.94 -19.93 -16.98
C ASN A 243 3.35 -19.24 -15.67
N GLU A 244 2.51 -19.32 -14.62
CA GLU A 244 2.73 -18.72 -13.28
C GLU A 244 2.87 -17.18 -13.23
N SER A 245 2.83 -16.50 -14.38
CA SER A 245 2.79 -15.04 -14.44
C SER A 245 1.37 -14.52 -14.15
N ASN A 246 1.26 -13.59 -13.21
CA ASN A 246 0.01 -12.89 -12.92
C ASN A 246 -0.25 -11.83 -14.00
N TYR A 247 -1.32 -12.01 -14.77
CA TYR A 247 -1.84 -10.98 -15.66
C TYR A 247 -3.11 -10.40 -15.06
N SER A 248 -3.30 -9.10 -15.21
CA SER A 248 -4.60 -8.50 -14.92
C SER A 248 -5.32 -8.21 -16.22
N ASP A 249 -6.63 -8.41 -16.19
CA ASP A 249 -7.52 -8.10 -17.29
C ASP A 249 -8.72 -7.31 -16.78
N LEU A 250 -9.33 -6.56 -17.70
CA LEU A 250 -10.55 -5.81 -17.43
C LEU A 250 -11.76 -6.73 -17.59
N TYR A 251 -12.74 -6.49 -16.74
CA TYR A 251 -14.03 -7.18 -16.71
C TYR A 251 -15.14 -6.14 -16.60
N LEU A 252 -16.23 -6.39 -17.33
CA LEU A 252 -17.50 -5.72 -17.18
C LEU A 252 -18.43 -6.57 -16.32
N TYR A 253 -19.24 -5.92 -15.48
CA TYR A 253 -20.25 -6.59 -14.67
C TYR A 253 -21.58 -5.87 -14.83
N ASP A 254 -22.58 -6.59 -15.32
CA ASP A 254 -23.97 -6.13 -15.44
C ASP A 254 -24.65 -6.25 -14.08
N LEU A 255 -25.01 -5.12 -13.48
CA LEU A 255 -25.69 -5.06 -12.19
C LEU A 255 -27.18 -5.44 -12.28
N GLU A 256 -27.80 -5.37 -13.46
CA GLU A 256 -29.20 -5.79 -13.64
C GLU A 256 -29.30 -7.31 -13.79
N GLU A 257 -28.38 -7.90 -14.56
CA GLU A 257 -28.36 -9.34 -14.85
C GLU A 257 -27.48 -10.16 -13.87
N GLU A 258 -26.72 -9.47 -13.01
CA GLU A 258 -25.72 -10.04 -12.10
C GLU A 258 -24.69 -10.94 -12.83
N LYS A 259 -24.28 -10.51 -14.02
CA LYS A 259 -23.40 -11.28 -14.92
C LYS A 259 -22.11 -10.55 -15.23
N GLU A 260 -21.04 -11.31 -15.25
CA GLU A 260 -19.71 -10.82 -15.55
C GLU A 260 -19.25 -11.22 -16.97
N HIS A 261 -18.63 -10.27 -17.66
CA HIS A 261 -18.08 -10.41 -18.99
C HIS A 261 -16.60 -9.98 -18.98
N ARG A 262 -15.69 -10.88 -19.35
CA ARG A 262 -14.27 -10.52 -19.48
C ARG A 262 -14.08 -9.66 -20.72
N LEU A 263 -13.45 -8.48 -20.55
CA LEU A 263 -13.25 -7.50 -21.60
C LEU A 263 -11.90 -7.69 -22.31
N THR A 264 -10.80 -7.91 -21.57
CA THR A 264 -9.46 -8.05 -22.15
C THR A 264 -8.83 -9.42 -21.91
N VAL A 265 -7.87 -9.81 -22.75
CA VAL A 265 -7.04 -11.02 -22.55
C VAL A 265 -5.56 -10.69 -22.58
N SER A 266 -4.86 -10.99 -21.48
CA SER A 266 -3.43 -10.71 -21.30
C SER A 266 -3.07 -9.22 -21.44
N GLY A 267 -4.04 -8.32 -21.18
CA GLY A 267 -3.87 -6.88 -21.39
C GLY A 267 -2.94 -6.21 -20.39
N ARG A 268 -2.69 -6.84 -19.22
CA ARG A 268 -2.00 -6.21 -18.08
C ARG A 268 -2.63 -4.86 -17.71
N ALA A 269 -3.96 -4.81 -17.81
CA ALA A 269 -4.77 -3.59 -17.77
C ALA A 269 -5.41 -3.40 -16.40
N TRP A 270 -5.12 -2.26 -15.75
CA TRP A 270 -5.47 -1.92 -14.37
C TRP A 270 -6.20 -0.57 -14.33
N GLU A 271 -6.98 -0.35 -13.27
CA GLU A 271 -7.57 0.96 -12.94
C GLU A 271 -8.36 1.62 -14.10
N PRO A 272 -9.37 0.92 -14.64
CA PRO A 272 -10.20 1.45 -15.72
C PRO A 272 -11.13 2.59 -15.25
N SER A 273 -11.40 3.52 -16.16
CA SER A 273 -12.44 4.55 -16.01
C SER A 273 -13.21 4.76 -17.32
N PHE A 274 -14.53 4.91 -17.21
CA PHE A 274 -15.42 5.23 -18.32
C PHE A 274 -15.37 6.70 -18.66
N ASN A 275 -15.47 7.01 -19.95
CA ASN A 275 -15.80 8.36 -20.37
C ASN A 275 -17.30 8.66 -20.11
N PRO A 276 -17.68 9.94 -20.06
CA PRO A 276 -19.07 10.41 -19.97
C PRO A 276 -20.14 9.69 -20.79
N ASP A 277 -19.80 9.29 -22.00
CA ASP A 277 -20.75 8.70 -22.97
C ASP A 277 -20.77 7.17 -22.92
N ASN A 278 -20.01 6.56 -21.99
CA ASN A 278 -19.84 5.11 -21.84
C ASN A 278 -19.39 4.39 -23.13
N ASN A 279 -18.68 5.07 -24.05
CA ASN A 279 -18.21 4.48 -25.31
C ASN A 279 -16.68 4.37 -25.40
N LYS A 280 -15.97 4.75 -24.34
CA LYS A 280 -14.51 4.65 -24.26
C LYS A 280 -14.06 4.42 -22.82
N LEU A 281 -13.01 3.63 -22.66
CA LEU A 281 -12.27 3.46 -21.42
C LEU A 281 -10.91 4.13 -21.50
N VAL A 282 -10.42 4.63 -20.35
CA VAL A 282 -9.01 4.90 -20.08
C VAL A 282 -8.57 3.97 -18.97
N PHE A 283 -7.34 3.46 -19.04
CA PHE A 283 -6.78 2.55 -18.05
C PHE A 283 -5.26 2.56 -18.11
N VAL A 284 -4.64 1.92 -17.12
CA VAL A 284 -3.20 1.76 -17.03
C VAL A 284 -2.79 0.39 -17.59
N VAL A 285 -1.71 0.33 -18.35
CA VAL A 285 -1.13 -0.91 -18.87
C VAL A 285 0.33 -1.04 -18.44
N ASN A 286 0.65 -2.19 -17.83
CA ASN A 286 2.01 -2.47 -17.38
C ASN A 286 2.87 -3.11 -18.47
N ARG A 287 4.04 -2.51 -18.75
CA ARG A 287 5.06 -3.07 -19.63
C ARG A 287 6.45 -2.74 -19.09
N ASP A 288 7.25 -3.78 -18.85
CA ASP A 288 8.67 -3.65 -18.44
C ASP A 288 8.92 -2.70 -17.25
N GLY A 289 7.99 -2.67 -16.29
CA GLY A 289 8.08 -1.82 -15.09
C GLY A 289 7.50 -0.41 -15.24
N THR A 290 7.17 0.02 -16.46
CA THR A 290 6.41 1.24 -16.78
C THR A 290 4.91 0.99 -16.61
N LEU A 291 4.18 2.03 -16.20
CA LEU A 291 2.72 2.07 -16.17
C LEU A 291 2.25 3.19 -17.08
N ASP A 292 1.74 2.84 -18.26
CA ASP A 292 1.33 3.82 -19.27
C ASP A 292 -0.17 3.93 -19.38
N LEU A 293 -0.64 5.05 -19.93
CA LEU A 293 -2.04 5.26 -20.25
C LEU A 293 -2.40 4.63 -21.59
N ALA A 294 -3.55 3.98 -21.60
CA ALA A 294 -4.16 3.45 -22.81
C ALA A 294 -5.66 3.70 -22.81
N THR A 295 -6.23 3.63 -24.00
CA THR A 295 -7.67 3.71 -24.24
C THR A 295 -8.19 2.51 -25.01
N LEU A 296 -9.48 2.29 -24.85
CA LEU A 296 -10.21 1.27 -25.58
C LEU A 296 -11.58 1.83 -25.95
N ASP A 297 -11.91 1.81 -27.24
CA ASP A 297 -13.24 2.13 -27.73
C ASP A 297 -14.19 0.96 -27.48
N LEU A 298 -15.39 1.28 -26.99
CA LEU A 298 -16.44 0.32 -26.71
C LEU A 298 -17.58 0.46 -27.73
N PRO A 299 -18.17 -0.66 -28.18
CA PRO A 299 -19.40 -0.61 -28.96
C PRO A 299 -20.57 -0.10 -28.11
N PRO A 300 -21.76 0.15 -28.70
CA PRO A 300 -22.96 0.45 -27.95
C PRO A 300 -23.21 -0.57 -26.82
N GLN A 301 -23.74 -0.11 -25.68
CA GLN A 301 -23.88 -0.93 -24.47
C GLN A 301 -24.74 -2.18 -24.68
N GLU A 302 -25.68 -2.15 -25.63
CA GLU A 302 -26.54 -3.30 -25.97
C GLU A 302 -25.75 -4.48 -26.57
N GLU A 303 -24.53 -4.24 -27.06
CA GLU A 303 -23.67 -5.26 -27.67
C GLU A 303 -22.64 -5.82 -26.68
N TRP A 304 -22.56 -5.29 -25.45
CA TRP A 304 -21.49 -5.63 -24.52
C TRP A 304 -21.48 -7.09 -24.06
N THR A 305 -22.64 -7.74 -24.04
CA THR A 305 -22.73 -9.15 -23.64
C THR A 305 -22.21 -10.11 -24.71
N GLU A 306 -22.20 -9.68 -25.97
CA GLU A 306 -21.85 -10.49 -27.16
C GLU A 306 -20.52 -10.08 -27.80
N MET A 307 -19.83 -9.05 -27.27
CA MET A 307 -18.59 -8.57 -27.87
C MET A 307 -17.44 -9.58 -27.75
N ASP A 308 -16.59 -9.60 -28.77
CA ASP A 308 -15.32 -10.31 -28.71
C ASP A 308 -14.38 -9.66 -27.69
N LYS A 309 -13.53 -10.48 -27.06
CA LYS A 309 -12.58 -10.01 -26.06
C LYS A 309 -11.42 -9.31 -26.74
N PHE A 310 -11.12 -8.10 -26.28
CA PHE A 310 -10.00 -7.31 -26.77
C PHE A 310 -8.66 -7.96 -26.39
N GLN A 311 -7.81 -8.13 -27.39
CA GLN A 311 -6.43 -8.55 -27.24
C GLN A 311 -5.53 -7.34 -26.99
N ALA A 312 -4.26 -7.59 -26.68
CA ALA A 312 -3.30 -6.51 -26.47
C ALA A 312 -3.16 -5.57 -27.69
N ASP A 313 -3.32 -6.08 -28.90
CA ASP A 313 -3.19 -5.30 -30.14
C ASP A 313 -4.39 -4.38 -30.40
N ASP A 314 -5.52 -4.59 -29.72
CA ASP A 314 -6.70 -3.72 -29.80
C ASP A 314 -6.58 -2.48 -28.89
N ILE A 315 -5.57 -2.45 -28.00
CA ILE A 315 -5.38 -1.40 -27.00
C ILE A 315 -4.61 -0.22 -27.61
N VAL A 316 -5.22 0.96 -27.59
CA VAL A 316 -4.60 2.19 -28.11
C VAL A 316 -3.83 2.89 -27.00
N ARG A 317 -2.50 2.92 -27.14
CA ARG A 317 -1.60 3.59 -26.19
C ARG A 317 -1.67 5.11 -26.36
N LEU A 318 -1.90 5.83 -25.25
CA LEU A 318 -1.79 7.28 -25.19
C LEU A 318 -0.37 7.72 -24.84
N THR A 319 0.34 6.89 -24.05
CA THR A 319 1.74 7.13 -23.65
C THR A 319 2.60 5.92 -23.95
N ASP A 320 3.90 6.17 -24.10
CA ASP A 320 4.92 5.14 -24.32
C ASP A 320 6.23 5.53 -23.66
N TRP A 321 6.20 5.67 -22.33
CA TRP A 321 7.37 6.05 -21.56
C TRP A 321 8.36 4.88 -21.43
N ASN A 322 9.66 5.17 -21.51
CA ASN A 322 10.73 4.17 -21.47
C ASN A 322 11.80 4.45 -20.40
N ASP A 323 11.49 5.38 -19.49
CA ASP A 323 12.34 5.83 -18.39
C ASP A 323 11.84 5.34 -17.01
N GLY A 324 10.85 4.45 -17.01
CA GLY A 324 10.24 3.91 -15.80
C GLY A 324 9.13 4.79 -15.20
N THR A 325 8.70 5.85 -15.90
CA THR A 325 7.54 6.66 -15.52
C THR A 325 6.29 5.81 -15.32
N ARG A 326 5.46 6.17 -14.34
CA ARG A 326 4.24 5.45 -13.99
C ARG A 326 3.07 6.41 -13.85
N ALA A 327 2.00 6.13 -14.60
CA ALA A 327 0.69 6.71 -14.40
C ALA A 327 -0.17 5.84 -13.48
N TYR A 328 -1.02 6.50 -12.70
CA TYR A 328 -1.93 5.88 -11.74
C TYR A 328 -3.30 6.55 -11.81
N ARG A 329 -4.35 5.74 -11.61
CA ARG A 329 -5.74 6.16 -11.38
C ARG A 329 -6.27 7.16 -12.43
N PRO A 330 -6.19 6.85 -13.74
CA PRO A 330 -6.71 7.74 -14.75
C PRO A 330 -8.23 7.85 -14.69
N THR A 331 -8.76 9.06 -14.87
CA THR A 331 -10.20 9.31 -14.92
C THR A 331 -10.53 10.44 -15.90
N PHE A 332 -11.60 10.26 -16.67
CA PHE A 332 -12.08 11.30 -17.58
C PHE A 332 -12.68 12.48 -16.82
N SER A 333 -12.47 13.68 -17.34
CA SER A 333 -13.22 14.86 -16.91
C SER A 333 -14.71 14.70 -17.16
N PRO A 334 -15.59 15.40 -16.41
CA PRO A 334 -17.04 15.26 -16.57
C PRO A 334 -17.57 15.58 -17.97
N ASN A 335 -16.83 16.38 -18.75
CA ASN A 335 -17.10 16.70 -20.16
C ASN A 335 -16.42 15.75 -21.16
N GLY A 336 -15.54 14.85 -20.72
CA GLY A 336 -14.94 13.80 -21.53
C GLY A 336 -13.79 14.25 -22.42
N GLU A 337 -13.30 15.48 -22.27
CA GLU A 337 -12.26 16.06 -23.14
C GLU A 337 -10.84 15.85 -22.60
N THR A 338 -10.69 15.63 -21.29
CA THR A 338 -9.39 15.48 -20.63
C THR A 338 -9.35 14.28 -19.69
N ILE A 339 -8.15 13.80 -19.39
CA ILE A 339 -7.87 12.72 -18.46
C ILE A 339 -7.03 13.29 -17.32
N LEU A 340 -7.50 13.09 -16.08
CA LEU A 340 -6.75 13.33 -14.85
C LEU A 340 -6.08 12.03 -14.41
N PHE A 341 -4.82 12.08 -14.02
CA PHE A 341 -4.09 10.92 -13.48
C PHE A 341 -2.94 11.39 -12.59
N ALA A 342 -2.46 10.52 -11.70
CA ALA A 342 -1.21 10.78 -10.97
C ALA A 342 -0.02 10.23 -11.77
N MET A 343 1.08 10.97 -11.84
CA MET A 343 2.29 10.60 -12.56
C MET A 343 3.48 10.59 -11.59
N SER A 344 4.26 9.51 -11.58
CA SER A 344 5.48 9.43 -10.77
C SER A 344 6.48 10.50 -11.17
N GLY A 345 6.95 11.27 -10.19
CA GLY A 345 8.13 12.11 -10.31
C GLY A 345 9.38 11.40 -9.81
N ASP A 346 10.43 12.18 -9.58
CA ASP A 346 11.65 11.73 -8.91
C ASP A 346 11.39 11.27 -7.48
N ILE A 347 10.59 12.06 -6.75
CA ILE A 347 10.05 11.73 -5.44
C ILE A 347 8.55 12.07 -5.46
N GLY A 348 7.72 11.14 -4.98
CA GLY A 348 6.27 11.33 -4.97
C GLY A 348 5.64 11.33 -6.36
N ARG A 349 4.48 11.95 -6.47
CA ARG A 349 3.69 12.06 -7.70
C ARG A 349 3.05 13.42 -7.79
N ASP A 350 2.88 13.88 -9.02
CA ASP A 350 2.04 15.02 -9.37
C ASP A 350 0.72 14.55 -9.99
N LEU A 351 -0.33 15.36 -9.87
CA LEU A 351 -1.55 15.17 -10.66
C LEU A 351 -1.43 15.89 -11.99
N MET A 352 -1.66 15.16 -13.07
CA MET A 352 -1.49 15.60 -14.44
C MET A 352 -2.82 15.60 -15.18
N LEU A 353 -2.92 16.49 -16.17
CA LEU A 353 -3.98 16.54 -17.17
C LEU A 353 -3.39 16.28 -18.54
N MET A 354 -4.14 15.55 -19.36
CA MET A 354 -3.85 15.27 -20.76
C MET A 354 -5.16 15.25 -21.54
N ASP A 355 -5.14 15.63 -22.82
CA ASP A 355 -6.31 15.50 -23.67
C ASP A 355 -6.54 14.03 -24.05
N VAL A 356 -7.78 13.66 -24.41
CA VAL A 356 -8.12 12.25 -24.72
C VAL A 356 -7.34 11.67 -25.91
N ASP A 357 -6.76 12.52 -26.75
CA ASP A 357 -5.90 12.10 -27.86
C ASP A 357 -4.42 11.89 -27.47
N GLY A 358 -4.07 12.10 -26.20
CA GLY A 358 -2.72 11.95 -25.67
C GLY A 358 -1.90 13.26 -25.67
N SER A 359 -2.45 14.36 -26.18
CA SER A 359 -1.74 15.64 -26.27
C SER A 359 -1.91 16.51 -25.02
N ASN A 360 -1.23 17.66 -24.99
CA ASN A 360 -1.39 18.70 -23.96
C ASN A 360 -1.15 18.24 -22.51
N LEU A 361 -0.18 17.34 -22.30
CA LEU A 361 0.26 16.95 -20.96
C LEU A 361 0.73 18.16 -20.14
N ARG A 362 0.09 18.39 -18.99
CA ARG A 362 0.37 19.50 -18.08
C ARG A 362 0.00 19.16 -16.64
N ALA A 363 0.61 19.83 -15.67
CA ALA A 363 0.23 19.68 -14.27
C ALA A 363 -1.18 20.23 -14.01
N ALA A 364 -1.97 19.46 -13.26
CA ALA A 364 -3.21 19.87 -12.62
C ALA A 364 -2.92 20.39 -11.20
N VAL A 365 -2.14 19.61 -10.45
CA VAL A 365 -1.63 19.92 -9.12
C VAL A 365 -0.21 19.37 -9.07
N ALA A 366 0.74 20.22 -8.71
CA ALA A 366 2.13 19.83 -8.50
C ALA A 366 2.68 20.47 -7.24
N GLY A 367 3.66 19.84 -6.61
CA GLY A 367 4.35 20.39 -5.45
C GLY A 367 5.12 19.35 -4.63
N ASP A 368 5.60 19.78 -3.46
CA ASP A 368 6.52 19.00 -2.62
C ASP A 368 5.88 17.78 -1.91
N GLY A 369 4.58 17.56 -2.07
CA GLY A 369 3.89 16.36 -1.56
C GLY A 369 3.77 15.27 -2.62
N ASP A 370 3.38 14.08 -2.20
CA ASP A 370 2.92 13.01 -3.09
C ASP A 370 1.40 13.17 -3.30
N GLN A 371 0.98 13.62 -4.48
CA GLN A 371 -0.44 13.76 -4.81
C GLN A 371 -1.03 12.46 -5.40
N ARG A 372 -2.02 11.91 -4.72
CA ARG A 372 -2.62 10.60 -5.02
C ARG A 372 -4.13 10.69 -5.24
N ASP A 373 -4.66 9.69 -5.95
CA ASP A 373 -6.10 9.40 -6.05
C ASP A 373 -6.97 10.62 -6.43
N GLY A 374 -6.55 11.37 -7.45
CA GLY A 374 -7.29 12.53 -7.91
C GLY A 374 -8.66 12.16 -8.51
N ILE A 375 -9.71 12.86 -8.10
CA ILE A 375 -11.07 12.74 -8.65
C ILE A 375 -11.64 14.10 -9.04
N TRP A 376 -12.57 14.09 -9.99
CA TRP A 376 -13.28 15.29 -10.41
C TRP A 376 -14.46 15.61 -9.50
N GLY A 377 -14.63 16.90 -9.16
CA GLY A 377 -15.90 17.42 -8.68
C GLY A 377 -16.95 17.45 -9.82
N PRO A 378 -18.26 17.48 -9.50
CA PRO A 378 -19.32 17.37 -10.51
C PRO A 378 -19.29 18.41 -11.63
N SER A 379 -18.77 19.61 -11.35
CA SER A 379 -18.66 20.70 -12.32
C SER A 379 -17.45 20.60 -13.26
N GLY A 380 -16.49 19.71 -12.97
CA GLY A 380 -15.22 19.62 -13.70
C GLY A 380 -14.24 20.77 -13.44
N GLN A 381 -14.51 21.67 -12.48
CA GLN A 381 -13.62 22.80 -12.15
C GLN A 381 -12.73 22.53 -10.94
N ILE A 382 -13.10 21.54 -10.12
CA ILE A 382 -12.44 21.21 -8.86
C ILE A 382 -11.94 19.77 -8.94
N VAL A 383 -10.72 19.55 -8.46
CA VAL A 383 -10.14 18.22 -8.26
C VAL A 383 -10.02 17.98 -6.76
N TYR A 384 -10.48 16.83 -6.28
CA TYR A 384 -10.24 16.35 -4.92
C TYR A 384 -9.14 15.30 -4.96
N TYR A 385 -8.23 15.32 -3.99
CA TYR A 385 -7.06 14.45 -4.01
C TYR A 385 -6.48 14.28 -2.62
N ALA A 386 -5.67 13.24 -2.45
CA ALA A 386 -4.89 13.03 -1.24
C ALA A 386 -3.48 13.58 -1.41
N SER A 387 -2.93 14.23 -0.38
CA SER A 387 -1.54 14.67 -0.38
C SER A 387 -0.97 14.71 1.02
N ASP A 388 0.33 14.42 1.14
CA ASP A 388 1.11 14.56 2.37
C ASP A 388 1.88 15.90 2.43
N GLU A 389 1.44 16.95 1.73
CA GLU A 389 2.08 18.27 1.75
C GLU A 389 2.19 18.89 3.17
N THR A 390 1.38 18.42 4.13
CA THR A 390 1.48 18.78 5.56
C THR A 390 2.24 17.76 6.40
N GLY A 391 2.89 16.79 5.77
CA GLY A 391 3.63 15.67 6.36
C GLY A 391 2.78 14.45 6.75
N ILE A 392 1.46 14.52 6.59
CA ILE A 392 0.52 13.40 6.73
C ILE A 392 -0.48 13.50 5.59
N PHE A 393 -0.79 12.36 4.94
CA PHE A 393 -1.81 12.31 3.90
C PHE A 393 -3.15 12.87 4.39
N ASN A 394 -3.65 13.89 3.74
CA ASN A 394 -4.96 14.48 3.97
C ASN A 394 -5.68 14.70 2.64
N ILE A 395 -6.99 14.85 2.67
CA ILE A 395 -7.78 15.20 1.49
C ILE A 395 -7.79 16.71 1.30
N TYR A 396 -7.54 17.11 0.07
CA TYR A 396 -7.56 18.47 -0.42
C TYR A 396 -8.59 18.61 -1.54
N ARG A 397 -9.02 19.84 -1.79
CA ARG A 397 -9.65 20.22 -3.05
C ARG A 397 -8.88 21.37 -3.69
N HIS A 398 -8.71 21.30 -5.00
CA HIS A 398 -8.02 22.30 -5.81
C HIS A 398 -8.94 22.83 -6.91
N ASN A 399 -9.07 24.15 -7.02
CA ASN A 399 -9.80 24.79 -8.10
C ASN A 399 -8.85 25.06 -9.27
N LEU A 400 -9.06 24.39 -10.40
CA LEU A 400 -8.18 24.47 -11.57
C LEU A 400 -8.18 25.86 -12.24
N ALA A 401 -9.27 26.63 -12.08
CA ALA A 401 -9.38 27.95 -12.69
C ALA A 401 -8.70 29.05 -11.86
N THR A 402 -8.76 28.96 -10.52
CA THR A 402 -8.21 29.98 -9.62
C THR A 402 -6.85 29.60 -9.01
N GLY A 403 -6.48 28.32 -9.05
CA GLY A 403 -5.31 27.77 -8.36
C GLY A 403 -5.49 27.66 -6.84
N GLN A 404 -6.69 27.90 -6.30
CA GLN A 404 -6.93 27.82 -4.86
C GLN A 404 -6.97 26.36 -4.38
N THR A 405 -6.20 26.07 -3.32
CA THR A 405 -6.19 24.77 -2.64
C THR A 405 -6.69 24.88 -1.20
N ASP A 406 -7.70 24.09 -0.87
CA ASP A 406 -8.26 23.97 0.49
C ASP A 406 -7.95 22.59 1.08
N LEU A 407 -7.48 22.56 2.34
CA LEU A 407 -7.36 21.36 3.15
C LEU A 407 -8.74 20.98 3.71
N LEU A 408 -9.15 19.71 3.62
CA LEU A 408 -10.48 19.25 4.05
C LEU A 408 -10.45 18.29 5.24
N THR A 409 -9.38 17.52 5.43
CA THR A 409 -9.23 16.60 6.57
C THR A 409 -8.02 16.97 7.41
N ASN A 410 -7.99 16.51 8.66
CA ASN A 410 -6.81 16.57 9.52
C ASN A 410 -6.73 15.28 10.34
N THR A 411 -5.93 14.33 9.89
CA THR A 411 -5.88 12.97 10.47
C THR A 411 -4.49 12.61 11.01
N ILE A 412 -4.43 11.58 11.86
CA ILE A 412 -3.18 11.05 12.41
C ILE A 412 -2.65 9.89 11.57
N GLY A 413 -3.52 9.03 11.05
CA GLY A 413 -3.11 7.92 10.19
C GLY A 413 -2.79 8.42 8.79
N GLY A 414 -3.79 8.91 8.08
CA GLY A 414 -3.64 9.46 6.74
C GLY A 414 -4.87 9.14 5.92
N ALA A 415 -5.42 10.16 5.26
CA ALA A 415 -6.60 10.04 4.42
C ALA A 415 -6.21 9.93 2.93
N VAL A 416 -6.71 8.91 2.26
CA VAL A 416 -6.47 8.62 0.83
C VAL A 416 -7.75 8.19 0.12
N SER A 417 -7.70 8.01 -1.20
CA SER A 417 -8.82 7.51 -2.02
C SER A 417 -10.15 8.25 -1.79
N PRO A 418 -10.20 9.58 -1.98
CA PRO A 418 -11.42 10.34 -1.81
C PRO A 418 -12.49 9.95 -2.85
N GLU A 419 -13.76 10.06 -2.45
CA GLU A 419 -14.94 9.96 -3.29
C GLU A 419 -16.00 10.96 -2.83
N LEU A 420 -16.62 11.68 -3.76
CA LEU A 420 -17.63 12.67 -3.44
C LEU A 420 -19.02 12.17 -3.85
N SER A 421 -20.01 12.38 -2.99
CA SER A 421 -21.40 12.11 -3.36
C SER A 421 -21.85 12.95 -4.56
N PRO A 422 -22.82 12.47 -5.38
CA PRO A 422 -23.28 13.19 -6.57
C PRO A 422 -23.79 14.62 -6.27
N ASP A 423 -24.32 14.86 -5.07
CA ASP A 423 -24.78 16.17 -4.59
C ASP A 423 -23.67 17.06 -4.02
N ALA A 424 -22.42 16.58 -4.00
CA ALA A 424 -21.24 17.23 -3.45
C ALA A 424 -21.30 17.55 -1.94
N MET A 425 -22.19 16.92 -1.19
CA MET A 425 -22.39 17.19 0.24
C MET A 425 -21.64 16.24 1.17
N THR A 426 -21.23 15.07 0.70
CA THR A 426 -20.56 14.06 1.52
C THR A 426 -19.29 13.60 0.85
N LEU A 427 -18.19 13.65 1.59
CA LEU A 427 -16.89 13.10 1.19
C LEU A 427 -16.68 11.77 1.88
N ILE A 428 -16.43 10.72 1.10
CA ILE A 428 -15.94 9.42 1.56
C ILE A 428 -14.43 9.38 1.34
N PHE A 429 -13.69 8.78 2.25
CA PHE A 429 -12.27 8.53 2.10
C PHE A 429 -11.81 7.36 2.95
N SER A 430 -10.65 6.82 2.60
CA SER A 430 -9.99 5.77 3.35
C SER A 430 -9.02 6.39 4.35
N ASN A 431 -9.28 6.27 5.64
CA ASN A 431 -8.36 6.72 6.68
C ASN A 431 -7.58 5.54 7.25
N TRP A 432 -6.26 5.69 7.39
CA TRP A 432 -5.41 4.69 8.02
C TRP A 432 -5.62 4.65 9.55
N HIS A 433 -5.68 3.45 10.08
CA HIS A 433 -5.62 3.09 11.50
C HIS A 433 -4.50 2.06 11.70
N SER A 434 -4.13 1.73 12.94
CA SER A 434 -3.05 0.78 13.25
C SER A 434 -3.18 -0.60 12.58
N ASP A 435 -4.41 -0.98 12.21
CA ASP A 435 -4.78 -2.24 11.60
C ASP A 435 -5.17 -2.12 10.10
N GLY A 436 -5.12 -0.94 9.50
CA GLY A 436 -5.30 -0.74 8.06
C GLY A 436 -6.22 0.44 7.66
N TYR A 437 -6.62 0.48 6.39
CA TYR A 437 -7.49 1.52 5.84
C TYR A 437 -8.97 1.23 6.13
N LYS A 438 -9.65 2.18 6.77
CA LYS A 438 -11.09 2.15 7.10
C LYS A 438 -11.83 3.23 6.34
N LEU A 439 -13.11 3.00 6.02
CA LEU A 439 -13.93 4.00 5.33
C LEU A 439 -14.45 5.04 6.32
N HIS A 440 -14.31 6.31 5.96
CA HIS A 440 -14.76 7.45 6.74
C HIS A 440 -15.67 8.35 5.89
N ARG A 441 -16.69 8.93 6.54
CA ARG A 441 -17.62 9.92 6.01
C ARG A 441 -17.32 11.29 6.61
N LEU A 442 -17.22 12.32 5.76
CA LEU A 442 -17.17 13.71 6.19
C LEU A 442 -18.26 14.51 5.48
N ASP A 443 -19.24 14.96 6.24
CA ASP A 443 -20.35 15.74 5.73
C ASP A 443 -20.01 17.22 5.65
N ARG A 444 -20.35 17.83 4.51
CA ARG A 444 -20.15 19.24 4.17
C ARG A 444 -18.73 19.71 4.49
N PRO A 445 -17.69 19.09 3.89
CA PRO A 445 -16.30 19.41 4.19
C PRO A 445 -16.01 20.90 3.97
N ILE A 446 -15.39 21.52 4.97
CA ILE A 446 -14.99 22.93 4.95
C ILE A 446 -13.48 23.06 4.85
N GLN A 447 -13.01 24.24 4.42
CA GLN A 447 -11.59 24.56 4.42
C GLN A 447 -11.05 24.62 5.86
N LEU A 448 -9.95 23.92 6.10
CA LEU A 448 -9.21 23.92 7.36
C LEU A 448 -7.97 24.81 7.26
N ASN A 449 -7.47 25.24 8.43
CA ASN A 449 -6.22 25.97 8.52
C ASN A 449 -5.04 24.99 8.41
N LYS A 450 -4.27 25.04 7.32
CA LYS A 450 -3.11 24.16 7.11
C LYS A 450 -2.10 24.17 8.28
N ARG A 451 -2.01 25.26 9.05
CA ARG A 451 -1.11 25.35 10.22
C ARG A 451 -1.48 24.38 11.34
N THR A 452 -2.75 23.99 11.47
CA THR A 452 -3.19 23.03 12.50
C THR A 452 -3.00 21.57 12.07
N ALA A 453 -2.61 21.34 10.82
CA ALA A 453 -2.37 20.02 10.24
C ALA A 453 -0.89 19.77 9.92
N LYS A 454 -0.01 20.74 10.16
CA LYS A 454 1.41 20.62 9.85
C LYS A 454 2.10 19.66 10.82
N TYR A 455 2.59 18.56 10.28
CA TYR A 455 3.42 17.59 10.98
C TYR A 455 4.87 18.08 11.05
N GLY A 456 5.53 17.84 12.18
CA GLY A 456 6.85 18.40 12.48
C GLY A 456 8.02 17.77 11.71
N ARG A 457 7.79 16.70 10.95
CA ARG A 457 8.82 15.99 10.18
C ARG A 457 8.79 16.44 8.72
N ASP A 458 9.94 16.85 8.20
CA ASP A 458 10.18 17.11 6.79
C ASP A 458 10.92 15.89 6.20
N TYR A 459 10.24 15.12 5.36
CA TYR A 459 10.79 13.90 4.79
C TYR A 459 11.80 14.16 3.67
N LEU A 460 11.67 15.29 2.98
CA LEU A 460 12.50 15.61 1.81
C LEU A 460 13.78 16.33 2.18
N ALA A 461 13.75 17.15 3.24
CA ALA A 461 14.93 17.88 3.71
C ALA A 461 16.11 16.98 4.13
N ALA A 462 15.85 15.69 4.41
CA ALA A 462 16.87 14.74 4.84
C ALA A 462 17.52 13.95 3.68
N LEU A 463 17.09 14.16 2.44
CA LEU A 463 17.54 13.36 1.30
C LEU A 463 18.83 13.93 0.67
N PRO A 464 19.84 13.08 0.38
CA PRO A 464 21.03 13.49 -0.35
C PRO A 464 20.72 13.81 -1.82
N ASP A 465 21.67 14.46 -2.49
CA ASP A 465 21.54 14.84 -3.91
C ASP A 465 21.29 13.61 -4.80
N PRO A 466 20.39 13.70 -5.81
CA PRO A 466 20.19 12.69 -6.85
C PRO A 466 21.45 12.07 -7.45
N VAL A 467 22.47 12.89 -7.64
CA VAL A 467 23.61 12.53 -8.48
C VAL A 467 24.63 11.81 -7.62
N PHE A 468 24.60 10.48 -7.69
CA PHE A 468 25.62 9.65 -7.07
C PHE A 468 26.92 9.72 -7.89
N ASP A 469 27.96 10.30 -7.29
CA ASP A 469 29.32 10.25 -7.83
C ASP A 469 30.01 8.97 -7.34
N ASP A 470 30.01 7.94 -8.17
CA ASP A 470 30.61 6.65 -7.88
C ASP A 470 32.12 6.60 -8.18
N THR A 471 32.70 7.70 -8.65
CA THR A 471 34.11 7.73 -9.10
C THR A 471 35.10 7.49 -7.97
N ASP A 472 34.72 7.82 -6.73
CA ASP A 472 35.53 7.62 -5.52
C ASP A 472 35.12 6.37 -4.71
N VAL A 473 34.15 5.57 -5.19
CA VAL A 473 33.77 4.33 -4.50
C VAL A 473 34.94 3.35 -4.59
N LYS A 474 35.52 3.07 -3.43
CA LYS A 474 36.59 2.09 -3.30
C LYS A 474 36.07 0.72 -3.74
N ILE A 475 36.45 0.29 -4.94
CA ILE A 475 36.18 -1.06 -5.41
C ILE A 475 36.89 -2.01 -4.44
N LEU A 476 36.10 -2.71 -3.63
CA LEU A 476 36.60 -3.76 -2.76
C LEU A 476 36.79 -5.02 -3.62
N ASP A 477 37.91 -5.71 -3.44
CA ASP A 477 38.07 -7.07 -3.98
C ASP A 477 36.95 -7.92 -3.38
N SER A 478 35.99 -8.32 -4.22
CA SER A 478 34.92 -9.24 -3.83
C SER A 478 35.31 -10.66 -4.22
N ASP A 479 35.19 -11.59 -3.29
CA ASP A 479 35.15 -13.00 -3.67
C ASP A 479 33.87 -13.27 -4.47
N TYR A 480 33.99 -14.01 -5.58
CA TYR A 480 32.83 -14.41 -6.36
C TYR A 480 31.87 -15.20 -5.47
N TYR A 481 30.61 -14.76 -5.37
CA TYR A 481 29.60 -15.48 -4.61
C TYR A 481 29.50 -16.91 -5.16
N LYS A 482 29.81 -17.89 -4.31
CA LYS A 482 29.60 -19.31 -4.61
C LYS A 482 28.23 -19.68 -4.03
N PRO A 483 27.25 -20.09 -4.86
CA PRO A 483 25.96 -20.54 -4.36
C PRO A 483 26.19 -21.69 -3.37
N MET A 484 25.91 -21.43 -2.09
CA MET A 484 26.01 -22.46 -1.06
C MET A 484 24.80 -23.39 -1.07
N PHE A 485 23.66 -22.90 -1.58
CA PHE A 485 22.39 -23.63 -1.61
C PHE A 485 22.17 -24.52 -2.84
N GLU A 486 23.06 -24.47 -3.82
CA GLU A 486 23.07 -25.43 -4.95
C GLU A 486 23.88 -26.69 -4.63
N GLN A 487 24.54 -26.73 -3.48
CA GLN A 487 25.37 -27.85 -3.07
C GLN A 487 24.56 -28.79 -2.17
N VAL A 488 24.61 -30.08 -2.49
CA VAL A 488 24.06 -31.11 -1.61
C VAL A 488 24.75 -30.99 -0.25
N PHE A 489 23.98 -30.67 0.80
CA PHE A 489 24.52 -30.56 2.15
C PHE A 489 23.97 -31.63 3.08
N PHE A 490 24.84 -32.07 3.98
CA PHE A 490 24.61 -33.19 4.88
C PHE A 490 24.48 -32.68 6.31
N VAL A 491 23.32 -32.91 6.93
CA VAL A 491 23.10 -32.57 8.34
C VAL A 491 23.19 -33.84 9.19
N PRO A 492 24.14 -33.95 10.13
CA PRO A 492 24.23 -35.12 10.99
C PRO A 492 22.96 -35.26 11.83
N ARG A 493 22.39 -36.46 11.84
CA ARG A 493 21.24 -36.84 12.65
C ARG A 493 21.71 -37.77 13.75
N ILE A 494 21.35 -37.46 14.99
CA ILE A 494 21.50 -38.36 16.12
C ILE A 494 20.10 -38.71 16.62
N ALA A 495 19.80 -40.01 16.71
CA ALA A 495 18.56 -40.49 17.29
C ALA A 495 18.84 -41.52 18.39
N TRP A 496 18.04 -41.51 19.45
CA TRP A 496 18.06 -42.51 20.51
C TRP A 496 16.68 -43.13 20.63
N ASP A 497 16.59 -44.44 20.40
CA ASP A 497 15.31 -45.15 20.39
C ASP A 497 15.52 -46.63 20.76
N TYR A 498 14.61 -47.19 21.56
CA TYR A 498 14.71 -48.54 22.16
C TYR A 498 16.08 -48.83 22.82
N GLY A 499 16.61 -47.87 23.58
CA GLY A 499 17.90 -48.01 24.28
C GLY A 499 19.12 -48.10 23.36
N THR A 500 18.96 -47.75 22.09
CA THR A 500 20.01 -47.87 21.07
C THR A 500 20.31 -46.51 20.45
N PHE A 501 21.60 -46.19 20.34
CA PHE A 501 22.11 -45.03 19.61
C PHE A 501 22.06 -45.28 18.10
N LYS A 502 21.43 -44.37 17.34
CA LYS A 502 21.24 -44.46 15.89
C LYS A 502 21.81 -43.19 15.22
N PRO A 503 23.07 -43.20 14.74
CA PRO A 503 23.59 -42.11 13.93
C PRO A 503 23.00 -42.18 12.51
N GLY A 504 22.83 -41.03 11.88
CA GLY A 504 22.35 -40.90 10.51
C GLY A 504 22.72 -39.53 9.94
N VAL A 505 22.24 -39.25 8.73
CA VAL A 505 22.45 -37.99 8.03
C VAL A 505 21.18 -37.64 7.27
N TYR A 506 20.75 -36.38 7.33
CA TYR A 506 19.80 -35.82 6.37
C TYR A 506 20.56 -35.26 5.17
N VAL A 507 20.05 -35.53 3.98
CA VAL A 507 20.57 -35.01 2.73
C VAL A 507 19.56 -34.01 2.19
N PHE A 508 20.02 -32.79 1.94
CA PHE A 508 19.25 -31.75 1.27
C PHE A 508 19.93 -31.47 -0.07
N SER A 509 19.18 -31.50 -1.16
CA SER A 509 19.66 -31.31 -2.53
C SER A 509 18.85 -30.24 -3.23
#